data_AF-A0A8T4KDS4-F1
#
_entry.id   AF-A0A8T4KDS4-F1
#
_cell.length_a   1.000
_cell.length_b   1.000
_cell.length_c   1.000
_cell.angle_alpha   90.00
_cell.angle_beta   90.00
_cell.angle_gamma   90.00
#
_symmetry.space_group_name_H-M   'P 1'
#
loop_
_entity.id
_entity.type
_entity.pdbx_description
1 polymer ?
#
loop_
_entity_poly.entity_id
_entity_poly.type
_entity_poly.pdbx_seq_one_letter_code
_entity_poly.pdbx_strand_id
1 'polypeptide(L)'
;MPEYDHKLIEYVRGLDASGLQHNFSISAVRPPPDAEYENAAFFNFFIAGRNTGYATLIADHEARYVQWIHFFPHSRKEGLERRGIGTLAHVAAIRALVERERPEPGFEVMHTSPTRNRLQHMSAMGLRTSEPLRDYMGKSISYANHRGFRFDNPFDWPR
;
A
#
# COMPACT_ATOMS: atom_id res chain seq x y z
N MET A 1 12.97 -4.69 23.43
CA MET A 1 12.44 -3.90 22.29
C MET A 1 11.08 -3.18 22.51
N PRO A 2 10.24 -3.42 23.55
CA PRO A 2 8.95 -2.72 23.72
C PRO A 2 9.03 -1.19 23.83
N GLU A 3 10.07 -0.67 24.49
CA GLU A 3 10.26 0.79 24.69
C GLU A 3 10.45 1.54 23.36
N TYR A 4 11.02 0.88 22.34
CA TYR A 4 11.29 1.48 21.04
C TYR A 4 10.04 1.59 20.16
N ASP A 5 9.11 0.66 20.31
CA ASP A 5 7.83 0.72 19.59
C ASP A 5 6.90 1.76 20.22
N HIS A 6 6.95 1.93 21.55
CA HIS A 6 6.22 3.00 22.24
C HIS A 6 6.62 4.39 21.75
N LYS A 7 7.93 4.67 21.65
CA LYS A 7 8.45 5.96 21.17
C LYS A 7 8.01 6.26 19.72
N LEU A 8 7.97 5.26 18.84
CA LEU A 8 7.47 5.44 17.47
C LEU A 8 5.97 5.73 17.45
N ILE A 9 5.18 5.03 18.26
CA ILE A 9 3.74 5.25 18.35
C ILE A 9 3.44 6.68 18.85
N GLU A 10 4.13 7.13 19.89
CA GLU A 10 3.99 8.50 20.41
C GLU A 10 4.41 9.55 19.39
N TYR A 11 5.52 9.33 18.70
CA TYR A 11 5.96 10.19 17.62
C TYR A 11 4.88 10.30 16.53
N VAL A 12 4.36 9.18 16.04
CA VAL A 12 3.29 9.16 15.03
C VAL A 12 1.99 9.80 15.53
N ARG A 13 1.68 9.69 16.83
CA ARG A 13 0.49 10.35 17.42
C ARG A 13 0.56 11.88 17.30
N GLY A 14 1.76 12.46 17.29
CA GLY A 14 1.97 13.89 17.11
C GLY A 14 1.85 14.39 15.67
N LEU A 15 1.89 13.51 14.66
CA LEU A 15 1.97 13.90 13.24
C LEU A 15 0.61 14.01 12.57
N ASP A 16 0.30 15.15 11.94
CA ASP A 16 -0.80 15.23 10.99
C ASP A 16 -0.54 14.36 9.73
N ALA A 17 -1.48 14.35 8.78
CA ALA A 17 -1.34 13.53 7.58
C ALA A 17 -0.09 13.90 6.74
N SER A 18 0.22 15.20 6.64
CA SER A 18 1.39 15.70 5.91
C SER A 18 2.69 15.27 6.59
N GLY A 19 2.80 15.46 7.90
CA GLY A 19 3.95 15.04 8.70
C GLY A 19 4.14 13.52 8.66
N LEU A 20 3.05 12.76 8.71
CA LEU A 20 3.11 11.30 8.58
C LEU A 20 3.61 10.88 7.20
N GLN A 21 3.09 11.48 6.13
CA GLN A 21 3.52 11.19 4.76
C GLN A 21 4.97 11.59 4.51
N HIS A 22 5.42 12.74 5.03
CA HIS A 22 6.81 13.19 4.93
C HIS A 22 7.79 12.19 5.56
N ASN A 23 7.38 11.55 6.66
CA ASN A 23 8.22 10.58 7.37
C ASN A 23 8.02 9.14 6.88
N PHE A 24 7.13 8.92 5.93
CA PHE A 24 6.87 7.60 5.35
C PHE A 24 7.78 7.35 4.17
N SER A 25 8.30 6.13 4.06
CA SER A 25 8.98 5.67 2.86
C SER A 25 8.63 4.22 2.55
N ILE A 26 8.77 3.87 1.27
CA ILE A 26 8.55 2.53 0.75
C ILE A 26 9.84 2.06 0.07
N SER A 27 10.24 0.82 0.32
CA SER A 27 11.38 0.20 -0.35
C SER A 27 10.91 -1.04 -1.10
N ALA A 28 11.20 -1.09 -2.40
CA ALA A 28 10.98 -2.27 -3.22
C ALA A 28 12.14 -3.25 -3.01
N VAL A 29 11.81 -4.47 -2.61
CA VAL A 29 12.78 -5.55 -2.40
C VAL A 29 12.59 -6.58 -3.52
N ARG A 30 13.70 -7.09 -4.08
CA ARG A 30 13.62 -8.25 -4.98
C ARG A 30 13.33 -9.49 -4.14
N PRO A 31 12.40 -10.37 -4.55
CA PRO A 31 12.25 -11.65 -3.89
C PRO A 31 13.60 -12.38 -3.84
N PRO A 32 13.85 -13.18 -2.79
CA PRO A 32 14.84 -14.25 -2.86
C PRO A 32 14.64 -15.08 -4.14
N PRO A 33 15.72 -15.57 -4.79
CA PRO A 33 15.62 -16.38 -6.02
C PRO A 33 14.77 -17.66 -5.88
N ASP A 34 14.52 -18.10 -4.65
CA ASP A 34 13.77 -19.29 -4.24
C ASP A 34 12.37 -18.95 -3.70
N ALA A 35 11.90 -17.70 -3.84
CA ALA A 35 10.58 -17.32 -3.38
C ALA A 35 9.49 -17.99 -4.22
N GLU A 36 8.44 -18.49 -3.54
CA GLU A 36 7.22 -19.06 -4.13
C GLU A 36 6.55 -18.15 -5.18
N TYR A 37 6.92 -16.87 -5.22
CA TYR A 37 6.43 -15.87 -6.16
C TYR A 37 7.59 -15.11 -6.83
N GLU A 38 8.31 -15.77 -7.76
CA GLU A 38 9.44 -15.16 -8.49
C GLU A 38 9.09 -13.81 -9.16
N ASN A 39 7.83 -13.66 -9.58
CA ASN A 39 7.31 -12.44 -10.23
C ASN A 39 6.65 -11.44 -9.27
N ALA A 40 6.70 -11.66 -7.95
CA ALA A 40 6.10 -10.74 -7.00
C ALA A 40 6.98 -9.51 -6.71
N ALA A 41 6.33 -8.37 -6.61
CA ALA A 41 6.89 -7.15 -6.05
C ALA A 41 6.68 -7.12 -4.53
N PHE A 42 7.79 -7.10 -3.79
CA PHE A 42 7.78 -6.96 -2.34
C PHE A 42 8.07 -5.52 -1.95
N PHE A 43 7.26 -4.99 -1.03
CA PHE A 43 7.40 -3.63 -0.52
C PHE A 43 7.49 -3.65 0.99
N ASN A 44 8.54 -3.03 1.54
CA ASN A 44 8.64 -2.72 2.96
C ASN A 44 8.22 -1.28 3.22
N PHE A 45 7.48 -1.06 4.29
CA PHE A 45 7.01 0.26 4.72
C PHE A 45 7.84 0.73 5.90
N PHE A 46 8.23 2.01 5.87
CA PHE A 46 9.02 2.62 6.92
C PHE A 46 8.39 3.93 7.36
N ILE A 47 8.48 4.20 8.67
CA ILE A 47 8.15 5.51 9.25
C ILE A 47 9.35 5.96 10.08
N ALA A 48 9.86 7.16 9.79
CA ALA A 48 11.07 7.69 10.41
C ALA A 48 12.24 6.67 10.39
N GLY A 49 12.44 6.02 9.24
CA GLY A 49 13.50 5.02 9.00
C GLY A 49 13.27 3.66 9.65
N ARG A 50 12.12 3.41 10.31
CA ARG A 50 11.83 2.15 10.99
C ARG A 50 10.83 1.33 10.19
N ASN A 51 11.14 0.06 9.94
CA ASN A 51 10.19 -0.84 9.28
C ASN A 51 8.93 -1.00 10.16
N THR A 52 7.77 -0.73 9.58
CA THR A 52 6.46 -0.87 10.23
C THR A 52 5.63 -2.00 9.64
N GLY A 53 5.93 -2.46 8.43
CA GLY A 53 5.08 -3.41 7.74
C GLY A 53 5.55 -3.71 6.33
N TYR A 54 4.74 -4.49 5.61
CA TYR A 54 5.03 -4.88 4.25
C TYR A 54 3.78 -5.16 3.42
N ALA A 55 3.97 -5.19 2.10
CA ALA A 55 3.00 -5.72 1.16
C ALA A 55 3.68 -6.54 0.06
N THR A 56 2.91 -7.44 -0.53
CA THR A 56 3.33 -8.24 -1.69
C THR A 56 2.25 -8.15 -2.74
N LEU A 57 2.63 -7.77 -3.95
CA LEU A 57 1.75 -7.66 -5.10
C LEU A 57 2.34 -8.40 -6.30
N ILE A 58 1.49 -8.88 -7.18
CA ILE A 58 1.87 -9.44 -8.49
C ILE A 58 1.20 -8.59 -9.56
N ALA A 59 1.94 -8.25 -10.62
CA ALA A 59 1.38 -7.76 -11.88
C ALA A 59 1.58 -8.85 -12.93
N ASP A 60 0.50 -9.52 -13.31
CA ASP A 60 0.52 -10.58 -14.32
C ASP A 60 0.07 -9.99 -15.65
N HIS A 61 1.01 -9.86 -16.58
CA HIS A 61 0.75 -9.26 -17.89
C HIS A 61 0.08 -10.21 -18.87
N GLU A 62 0.23 -11.53 -18.69
CA GLU A 62 -0.40 -12.52 -19.54
C GLU A 62 -1.88 -12.67 -19.17
N ALA A 63 -2.15 -12.85 -17.88
CA ALA A 63 -3.51 -12.97 -17.36
C ALA A 63 -4.19 -11.61 -17.08
N ARG A 64 -3.45 -10.50 -17.26
CA ARG A 64 -3.94 -9.10 -17.20
C ARG A 64 -4.59 -8.72 -15.87
N TYR A 65 -3.95 -9.06 -14.75
CA TYR A 65 -4.40 -8.67 -13.43
C TYR A 65 -3.27 -8.13 -12.55
N VAL A 66 -3.65 -7.36 -11.53
CA VAL A 66 -2.81 -7.01 -10.39
C VAL A 66 -3.37 -7.69 -9.15
N GLN A 67 -2.58 -8.52 -8.46
CA GLN A 67 -3.05 -9.27 -7.30
C GLN A 67 -2.33 -8.83 -6.03
N TRP A 68 -3.11 -8.47 -5.01
CA TRP A 68 -2.61 -8.33 -3.64
C TRP A 68 -2.51 -9.71 -2.98
N ILE A 69 -1.28 -10.12 -2.67
CA ILE A 69 -1.02 -11.38 -1.94
C ILE A 69 -1.01 -11.12 -0.44
N HIS A 70 -0.19 -10.15 0.00
CA HIS A 70 -0.03 -9.81 1.41
C HIS A 70 -0.17 -8.30 1.62
N PHE A 71 -0.79 -7.91 2.74
CA PHE A 71 -0.88 -6.51 3.14
C PHE A 71 -0.91 -6.38 4.67
N PHE A 72 0.24 -6.02 5.25
CA PHE A 72 0.43 -5.88 6.69
C PHE A 72 1.14 -4.55 6.99
N PRO A 73 0.42 -3.41 6.90
CA PRO A 73 1.03 -2.07 6.94
C PRO A 73 1.64 -1.68 8.30
N HIS A 74 1.27 -2.39 9.37
CA HIS A 74 1.72 -2.17 10.75
C HIS A 74 2.01 -3.51 11.47
N SER A 75 2.66 -4.45 10.79
CA SER A 75 2.95 -5.78 11.34
C SER A 75 3.61 -5.68 12.72
N ARG A 76 2.93 -6.18 13.75
CA ARG A 76 3.40 -6.23 15.15
C ARG A 76 3.53 -4.87 15.88
N LYS A 77 2.89 -3.79 15.40
CA LYS A 77 2.90 -2.46 16.04
C LYS A 77 1.49 -1.93 16.30
N GLU A 78 0.88 -2.42 17.39
CA GLU A 78 -0.43 -1.95 17.85
C GLU A 78 -0.43 -0.43 18.07
N GLY A 79 -1.50 0.25 17.64
CA GLY A 79 -1.66 1.71 17.81
C GLY A 79 -1.26 2.57 16.62
N LEU A 80 -0.51 2.04 15.64
CA LEU A 80 -0.24 2.73 14.36
C LEU A 80 -1.46 2.74 13.41
N GLU A 81 -2.44 1.89 13.67
CA GLU A 81 -3.66 1.74 12.87
C GLU A 81 -4.47 3.05 12.73
N ARG A 82 -4.43 3.92 13.74
CA ARG A 82 -5.41 5.01 13.91
C ARG A 82 -5.10 6.30 13.14
N ARG A 83 -4.16 6.30 12.19
CA ARG A 83 -3.73 7.52 11.48
C ARG A 83 -3.71 7.42 9.96
N GLY A 84 -4.39 6.43 9.41
CA GLY A 84 -4.42 6.25 7.96
C GLY A 84 -3.13 5.66 7.40
N ILE A 85 -2.23 5.11 8.24
CA ILE A 85 -1.02 4.39 7.78
C ILE A 85 -1.38 3.29 6.79
N GLY A 86 -2.47 2.54 7.03
CA GLY A 86 -2.96 1.56 6.06
C GLY A 86 -3.34 2.19 4.72
N THR A 87 -3.94 3.39 4.72
CA THR A 87 -4.27 4.10 3.48
C THR A 87 -3.01 4.53 2.74
N LEU A 88 -2.06 5.11 3.47
CA LEU A 88 -0.79 5.59 2.94
C LEU A 88 0.02 4.43 2.33
N ALA A 89 0.16 3.34 3.07
CA ALA A 89 0.85 2.13 2.64
C ALA A 89 0.16 1.46 1.44
N HIS A 90 -1.17 1.44 1.42
CA HIS A 90 -1.94 0.92 0.29
C HIS A 90 -1.62 1.69 -0.99
N VAL A 91 -1.80 3.01 -0.96
CA VAL A 91 -1.66 3.86 -2.16
C VAL A 91 -0.21 3.88 -2.63
N ALA A 92 0.74 3.99 -1.69
CA ALA A 92 2.16 3.95 -2.01
C ALA A 92 2.59 2.63 -2.66
N ALA A 93 2.11 1.49 -2.17
CA ALA A 93 2.47 0.18 -2.72
C ALA A 93 1.92 -0.04 -4.13
N ILE A 94 0.64 0.24 -4.37
CA ILE A 94 0.07 0.05 -5.71
C ILE A 94 0.63 1.05 -6.72
N ARG A 95 0.92 2.29 -6.29
CA ARG A 95 1.61 3.27 -7.14
C ARG A 95 3.04 2.82 -7.49
N ALA A 96 3.80 2.34 -6.51
CA ALA A 96 5.14 1.82 -6.74
C ALA A 96 5.13 0.59 -7.68
N LEU A 97 4.13 -0.28 -7.57
CA LEU A 97 3.92 -1.37 -8.53
C LEU A 97 3.66 -0.83 -9.94
N VAL A 98 2.78 0.16 -10.09
CA VAL A 98 2.48 0.77 -11.40
C VAL A 98 3.71 1.40 -12.03
N GLU A 99 4.51 2.11 -11.26
CA GLU A 99 5.75 2.74 -11.74
C GLU A 99 6.79 1.70 -12.17
N ARG A 100 6.90 0.60 -11.43
CA ARG A 100 7.90 -0.46 -11.64
C ARG A 100 7.52 -1.40 -12.78
N GLU A 101 6.32 -1.95 -12.75
CA GLU A 101 5.89 -3.05 -13.64
C GLU A 101 5.08 -2.54 -14.85
N ARG A 102 4.57 -1.30 -14.80
CA ARG A 102 3.78 -0.68 -15.88
C ARG A 102 2.60 -1.54 -16.39
N PRO A 103 1.77 -2.13 -15.50
CA PRO A 103 0.54 -2.82 -15.90
C PRO A 103 -0.39 -1.85 -16.64
N GLU A 104 -1.19 -2.37 -17.58
CA GLU A 104 -2.14 -1.52 -18.29
C GLU A 104 -3.25 -1.04 -17.35
N PRO A 105 -3.81 0.16 -17.58
CA PRO A 105 -4.87 0.71 -16.70
C PRO A 105 -6.14 -0.15 -16.63
N GLY A 106 -6.34 -1.07 -17.59
CA GLY A 106 -7.47 -1.99 -17.64
C GLY A 106 -7.26 -3.32 -16.93
N PHE A 107 -6.09 -3.57 -16.31
CA PHE A 107 -5.85 -4.80 -15.56
C PHE A 107 -6.82 -4.89 -14.37
N GLU A 108 -7.34 -6.08 -14.08
CA GLU A 108 -8.22 -6.26 -12.93
C GLU A 108 -7.44 -6.31 -11.63
N VAL A 109 -7.94 -5.67 -10.57
CA VAL A 109 -7.31 -5.75 -9.24
C VAL A 109 -7.94 -6.84 -8.39
N MET A 110 -7.14 -7.82 -7.99
CA MET A 110 -7.55 -8.99 -7.21
C MET A 110 -6.94 -8.98 -5.80
N HIS A 111 -7.59 -9.67 -4.87
CA HIS A 111 -7.14 -9.82 -3.48
C HIS A 111 -7.20 -11.27 -3.05
N THR A 112 -6.06 -11.83 -2.65
CA THR A 112 -5.98 -13.19 -2.11
C THR A 112 -6.36 -13.17 -0.62
N SER A 113 -7.41 -13.92 -0.27
CA SER A 113 -7.82 -14.18 1.13
C SER A 113 -7.76 -12.96 2.06
N PRO A 114 -8.48 -11.85 1.74
CA PRO A 114 -8.40 -10.65 2.54
C PRO A 114 -8.92 -10.90 3.95
N THR A 115 -8.10 -10.56 4.95
CA THR A 115 -8.53 -10.58 6.35
C THR A 115 -9.73 -9.65 6.56
N ARG A 116 -10.51 -9.86 7.63
CA ARG A 116 -11.64 -8.98 7.98
C ARG A 116 -11.25 -7.49 8.01
N ASN A 117 -10.07 -7.18 8.56
CA ASN A 117 -9.55 -5.81 8.61
C ASN A 117 -9.23 -5.26 7.21
N ARG A 118 -8.69 -6.09 6.30
CA ARG A 118 -8.46 -5.69 4.91
C ARG A 118 -9.78 -5.43 4.18
N LEU A 119 -10.80 -6.28 4.37
CA LEU A 119 -12.13 -6.07 3.80
C LEU A 119 -12.77 -4.77 4.28
N GLN A 120 -12.70 -4.47 5.58
CA GLN A 120 -13.19 -3.21 6.14
C GLN A 120 -12.44 -2.00 5.56
N HIS A 121 -11.11 -2.11 5.42
CA HIS A 121 -10.29 -1.06 4.83
C HIS A 121 -10.65 -0.80 3.36
N MET A 122 -10.80 -1.86 2.55
CA MET A 122 -11.23 -1.75 1.16
C MET A 122 -12.63 -1.14 1.04
N SER A 123 -13.57 -1.58 1.88
CA SER A 123 -14.93 -1.04 1.92
C SER A 123 -14.93 0.46 2.24
N ALA A 124 -14.14 0.90 3.22
CA ALA A 124 -13.99 2.32 3.55
C ALA A 124 -13.44 3.15 2.38
N MET A 125 -12.55 2.56 1.56
CA MET A 125 -11.99 3.18 0.35
C MET A 125 -12.90 3.06 -0.88
N GLY A 126 -14.03 2.36 -0.79
CA GLY A 126 -14.93 2.09 -1.92
C GLY A 126 -14.38 1.10 -2.95
N LEU A 127 -13.38 0.29 -2.57
CA LEU A 127 -12.68 -0.65 -3.43
C LEU A 127 -13.39 -2.01 -3.48
N ARG A 128 -13.38 -2.63 -4.65
CA ARG A 128 -13.93 -3.95 -4.96
C ARG A 128 -12.84 -4.80 -5.62
N THR A 129 -12.96 -6.11 -5.48
CA THR A 129 -12.16 -7.06 -6.29
C THR A 129 -12.67 -7.05 -7.73
N SER A 130 -11.77 -7.31 -8.68
CA SER A 130 -12.03 -7.37 -10.12
C SER A 130 -12.54 -6.05 -10.72
N GLU A 131 -12.16 -4.91 -10.13
CA GLU A 131 -12.35 -3.61 -10.78
C GLU A 131 -11.10 -3.22 -11.58
N PRO A 132 -11.25 -2.40 -12.65
CA PRO A 132 -10.11 -1.92 -13.43
C PRO A 132 -9.10 -1.14 -12.58
N LEU A 133 -7.81 -1.36 -12.82
CA LEU A 133 -6.70 -0.74 -12.10
C LEU A 133 -6.77 0.78 -12.10
N ARG A 134 -7.21 1.40 -13.19
CA ARG A 134 -7.44 2.86 -13.28
C ARG A 134 -8.44 3.33 -12.24
N ASP A 135 -9.59 2.66 -12.16
CA ASP A 135 -10.68 3.03 -11.26
C ASP A 135 -10.29 2.76 -9.81
N TYR A 136 -9.65 1.61 -9.57
CA TYR A 136 -9.11 1.22 -8.28
C TYR A 136 -8.13 2.26 -7.75
N MET A 137 -7.15 2.64 -8.58
CA MET A 137 -6.15 3.66 -8.25
C MET A 137 -6.81 5.01 -7.99
N GLY A 138 -7.74 5.43 -8.85
CA GLY A 138 -8.47 6.69 -8.71
C GLY A 138 -9.22 6.80 -7.38
N LYS A 139 -9.94 5.74 -6.98
CA LYS A 139 -10.62 5.67 -5.67
C LYS A 139 -9.62 5.69 -4.51
N SER A 140 -8.55 4.92 -4.61
CA SER A 140 -7.52 4.88 -3.57
C SER A 140 -6.89 6.24 -3.31
N ILE A 141 -6.52 6.94 -4.38
CA ILE A 141 -5.95 8.29 -4.32
C ILE A 141 -6.97 9.31 -3.81
N SER A 142 -8.20 9.28 -4.32
CA SER A 142 -9.27 10.19 -3.87
C SER A 142 -9.52 10.05 -2.37
N TYR A 143 -9.64 8.82 -1.87
CA TYR A 143 -9.80 8.55 -0.44
C TYR A 143 -8.58 9.02 0.37
N ALA A 144 -7.35 8.74 -0.08
CA ALA A 144 -6.14 9.19 0.59
C ALA A 144 -6.06 10.73 0.68
N ASN A 145 -6.41 11.42 -0.40
CA ASN A 145 -6.45 12.87 -0.46
C ASN A 145 -7.51 13.46 0.48
N HIS A 146 -8.69 12.83 0.58
CA HIS A 146 -9.71 13.20 1.56
C HIS A 146 -9.24 13.02 3.01
N ARG A 147 -8.34 12.06 3.26
CA ARG A 147 -7.70 11.83 4.57
C ARG A 147 -6.52 12.77 4.86
N GLY A 148 -6.22 13.71 3.97
CA GLY A 148 -5.18 14.72 4.13
C GLY A 148 -3.80 14.33 3.57
N PHE A 149 -3.67 13.15 2.95
CA PHE A 149 -2.48 12.79 2.19
C PHE A 149 -2.48 13.49 0.82
N ARG A 150 -1.36 13.42 0.10
CA ARG A 150 -1.22 13.98 -1.24
C ARG A 150 -0.63 12.94 -2.18
N PHE A 151 -1.44 12.44 -3.08
CA PHE A 151 -1.03 11.56 -4.17
C PHE A 151 -1.55 12.08 -5.50
N ASP A 152 -0.69 11.99 -6.51
CA ASP A 152 -1.05 12.21 -7.91
C ASP A 152 -1.36 10.87 -8.57
N ASN A 153 -2.28 10.89 -9.52
CA ASN A 153 -2.67 9.69 -10.27
C ASN A 153 -1.67 9.41 -11.40
N PRO A 154 -0.97 8.25 -11.38
CA PRO A 154 0.02 7.93 -12.41
C PRO A 154 -0.59 7.73 -13.81
N PHE A 155 -1.92 7.55 -13.91
CA PHE A 155 -2.62 7.40 -15.19
C PHE A 155 -3.12 8.70 -15.80
N ASP A 156 -2.97 9.83 -15.10
CA ASP A 156 -3.37 11.16 -15.57
C ASP A 156 -2.21 11.94 -16.21
N TRP A 157 -1.02 11.33 -16.31
CA TRP A 157 0.13 11.93 -17.01
C TRP A 157 -0.13 11.94 -18.53
N PRO A 158 0.09 13.08 -19.22
CA PRO A 158 0.01 13.12 -20.67
C PRO A 158 1.02 12.11 -21.25
N ARG A 159 0.53 11.25 -22.14
CA ARG A 159 1.35 10.30 -22.90
C ARG A 159 2.24 11.04 -23.90
#